data_AF-A0A0W0ZRV9-F1
#
_entry.id   AF-A0A0W0ZRV9-F1
#
_cell.length_a   1.000
_cell.length_b   1.000
_cell.length_c   1.000
_cell.angle_alpha   90.00
_cell.angle_beta   90.00
_cell.angle_gamma   90.00
#
_symmetry.space_group_name_H-M   'P 1'
#
loop_
_entity.id
_entity.type
_entity.pdbx_description
1 polymer ?
#
loop_
_entity_poly.entity_id
_entity_poly.type
_entity_poly.pdbx_seq_one_letter_code
_entity_poly.pdbx_strand_id
1 'polypeptide(L)'
;MHETIVFLETSLSQKEAMQLFPDATYLPSIQKGDVLKAIKQGYKRIVIIDGNFSWVPSVWHKEILIALDYGIEVWGAASMGALRAAELDVFGMRGYGHIYERYKNNELDGDDEVAIAYSKYNQDQTIPLINVRLTFERINVPNPEAILDSIRTIFFAERTWENIARRLPNELYDLIKSHYIDVKKEDAKSLLHYLNQQPVPNKNMVLNTNKREFTLFEKKLIESTFSPDWLRVPKFQQAEDTTHMQRATCILKLLAIPATKKNKHHYQSVLLILDKQPYGITEYELIYQVEQFREEHNLLKGESFFNWLKDRGLHESNLEQLFTDYVKLTKYRIITYDYNNYFN
;
A
#
# COMPACT_ATOMS: atom_id res chain seq x y z
N MET A 1 -8.08 21.71 -8.27
CA MET A 1 -7.82 20.46 -7.51
C MET A 1 -6.72 20.80 -6.51
N HIS A 2 -6.85 20.40 -5.24
CA HIS A 2 -5.77 20.67 -4.28
C HIS A 2 -4.49 19.94 -4.71
N GLU A 3 -3.34 20.56 -4.45
CA GLU A 3 -2.04 19.97 -4.79
C GLU A 3 -1.50 19.05 -3.69
N THR A 4 -2.14 19.08 -2.51
CA THR A 4 -1.80 18.25 -1.36
C THR A 4 -2.89 17.23 -1.07
N ILE A 5 -2.49 16.00 -0.77
CA ILE A 5 -3.35 14.94 -0.24
C ILE A 5 -2.87 14.53 1.16
N VAL A 6 -3.81 14.33 2.08
CA VAL A 6 -3.57 13.93 3.47
C VAL A 6 -4.33 12.64 3.76
N PHE A 7 -3.62 11.61 4.22
CA PHE A 7 -4.20 10.35 4.69
C PHE A 7 -4.33 10.38 6.22
N LEU A 8 -5.56 10.50 6.71
CA LEU A 8 -5.89 10.73 8.12
C LEU A 8 -7.20 10.01 8.50
N GLU A 9 -7.22 9.35 9.65
CA GLU A 9 -8.44 8.70 10.14
C GLU A 9 -8.57 8.70 11.66
N THR A 10 -7.58 8.20 12.39
CA THR A 10 -7.69 7.92 13.84
C THR A 10 -6.95 8.92 14.71
N SER A 11 -5.86 9.52 14.22
CA SER A 11 -5.04 10.44 15.02
C SER A 11 -5.67 11.82 15.20
N LEU A 12 -6.51 12.27 14.27
CA LEU A 12 -7.20 13.56 14.33
C LEU A 12 -8.50 13.49 13.53
N SER A 13 -9.55 14.16 14.01
CA SER A 13 -10.81 14.20 13.25
C SER A 13 -10.63 14.99 11.95
N GLN A 14 -11.28 14.53 10.87
CA GLN A 14 -11.23 15.22 9.57
C GLN A 14 -11.71 16.68 9.68
N LYS A 15 -12.70 16.95 10.55
CA LYS A 15 -13.21 18.31 10.80
C LYS A 15 -12.13 19.23 11.38
N GLU A 16 -11.41 18.78 12.41
CA GLU A 16 -10.31 19.57 12.99
C GLU A 16 -9.16 19.75 11.99
N ALA A 17 -8.85 18.70 11.22
CA ALA A 17 -7.79 18.74 10.22
C ALA A 17 -8.07 19.78 9.11
N MET A 18 -9.29 19.79 8.57
CA MET A 18 -9.72 20.77 7.56
C MET A 18 -9.71 22.22 8.09
N GLN A 19 -9.88 22.44 9.40
CA GLN A 19 -9.74 23.77 9.99
C GLN A 19 -8.28 24.22 10.07
N LEU A 20 -7.34 23.29 10.26
CA LEU A 20 -5.90 23.58 10.36
C LEU A 20 -5.25 23.74 8.99
N PHE A 21 -5.67 22.95 8.00
CA PHE A 21 -5.15 22.97 6.64
C PHE A 21 -6.29 22.74 5.64
N PRO A 22 -6.99 23.81 5.22
CA PRO A 22 -8.17 23.72 4.35
C PRO A 22 -7.82 23.35 2.90
N ASP A 23 -6.64 23.75 2.41
CA ASP A 23 -6.21 23.59 1.00
C ASP A 23 -5.59 22.20 0.73
N ALA A 24 -6.24 21.14 1.23
CA ALA A 24 -5.80 19.76 1.08
C ALA A 24 -6.98 18.81 0.83
N THR A 25 -6.75 17.75 0.06
CA THR A 25 -7.68 16.63 -0.05
C THR A 25 -7.45 15.65 1.08
N TYR A 26 -8.49 15.33 1.85
CA TYR A 26 -8.41 14.36 2.95
C TYR A 26 -9.01 13.01 2.53
N LEU A 27 -8.21 11.95 2.65
CA LEU A 27 -8.65 10.57 2.52
C LEU A 27 -8.45 9.81 3.85
N PRO A 28 -9.12 8.66 4.05
CA PRO A 28 -8.91 7.79 5.21
C PRO A 28 -7.46 7.28 5.33
N SER A 29 -7.22 6.42 6.33
CA SER A 29 -5.92 5.80 6.59
C SER A 29 -5.29 5.22 5.30
N ILE A 30 -4.01 5.48 5.07
CA ILE A 30 -3.31 5.03 3.88
C ILE A 30 -3.23 3.50 3.81
N GLN A 31 -3.35 2.96 2.59
CA GLN A 31 -3.16 1.54 2.29
C GLN A 31 -2.34 1.35 1.02
N LYS A 32 -1.91 0.10 0.79
CA LYS A 32 -1.19 -0.30 -0.43
C LYS A 32 -1.93 0.17 -1.70
N GLY A 33 -1.18 0.79 -2.61
CA GLY A 33 -1.66 1.34 -3.89
C GLY A 33 -2.09 2.81 -3.82
N ASP A 34 -2.36 3.37 -2.64
CA ASP A 34 -2.89 4.75 -2.55
C ASP A 34 -1.86 5.82 -2.91
N VAL A 35 -0.58 5.58 -2.59
CA VAL A 35 0.50 6.48 -3.01
C VAL A 35 0.55 6.51 -4.54
N LEU A 36 0.54 5.35 -5.22
CA LEU A 36 0.54 5.32 -6.69
C LEU A 36 -0.66 6.07 -7.29
N LYS A 37 -1.86 5.92 -6.72
CA LYS A 37 -3.05 6.67 -7.14
C LYS A 37 -2.84 8.17 -6.97
N ALA A 38 -2.21 8.61 -5.87
CA ALA A 38 -1.91 10.02 -5.65
C ALA A 38 -0.94 10.59 -6.71
N ILE A 39 0.09 9.82 -7.08
CA ILE A 39 1.00 10.18 -8.19
C ILE A 39 0.21 10.35 -9.49
N LYS A 40 -0.62 9.37 -9.85
CA LYS A 40 -1.42 9.39 -11.09
C LYS A 40 -2.43 10.54 -11.12
N GLN A 41 -2.94 10.95 -9.96
CA GLN A 41 -3.85 12.09 -9.83
C GLN A 41 -3.13 13.45 -9.86
N GLY A 42 -1.80 13.47 -9.93
CA GLY A 42 -1.00 14.68 -10.07
C GLY A 42 -0.81 15.46 -8.77
N TYR A 43 -0.96 14.83 -7.60
CA TYR A 43 -0.62 15.47 -6.34
C TYR A 43 0.88 15.74 -6.24
N LYS A 44 1.24 16.92 -5.73
CA LYS A 44 2.63 17.36 -5.56
C LYS A 44 3.15 17.15 -4.14
N ARG A 45 2.24 17.03 -3.17
CA ARG A 45 2.52 16.74 -1.77
C ARG A 45 1.62 15.63 -1.25
N ILE A 46 2.22 14.63 -0.62
CA ILE A 46 1.52 13.54 0.07
C ILE A 46 1.85 13.64 1.56
N VAL A 47 0.83 13.66 2.41
CA VAL A 47 0.96 13.68 3.87
C VAL A 47 0.37 12.40 4.42
N ILE A 48 1.18 11.62 5.12
CA ILE A 48 0.78 10.36 5.73
C ILE A 48 0.69 10.58 7.23
N ILE A 49 -0.51 10.52 7.78
CA ILE A 49 -0.71 10.50 9.23
C ILE A 49 -1.00 9.05 9.64
N ASP A 50 -2.14 8.54 9.22
CA ASP A 50 -2.63 7.21 9.63
C ASP A 50 -2.52 6.17 8.52
N GLY A 51 -2.36 4.92 8.91
CA GLY A 51 -2.43 3.74 8.05
C GLY A 51 -3.03 2.55 8.78
N ASN A 52 -3.38 1.49 8.05
CA ASN A 52 -4.07 0.33 8.60
C ASN A 52 -3.13 -0.88 8.76
N PHE A 53 -3.17 -1.56 9.91
CA PHE A 53 -2.39 -2.77 10.22
C PHE A 53 -3.21 -4.07 10.18
N SER A 54 -4.53 -4.02 9.97
CA SER A 54 -5.43 -5.14 10.23
C SER A 54 -6.00 -5.77 8.95
N TRP A 55 -6.90 -5.08 8.25
CA TRP A 55 -7.77 -5.72 7.24
C TRP A 55 -7.34 -5.46 5.79
N VAL A 56 -6.41 -4.52 5.59
CA VAL A 56 -5.86 -4.17 4.28
C VAL A 56 -4.33 -4.13 4.38
N PRO A 57 -3.59 -4.47 3.32
CA PRO A 57 -2.15 -4.35 3.34
C PRO A 57 -1.72 -2.89 3.58
N SER A 58 -0.86 -2.68 4.56
CA SER A 58 -0.28 -1.37 4.87
C SER A 58 0.50 -0.83 3.67
N VAL A 59 0.67 0.51 3.62
CA VAL A 59 1.45 1.16 2.57
C VAL A 59 2.88 0.61 2.52
N TRP A 60 3.35 0.29 1.31
CA TRP A 60 4.69 -0.21 1.08
C TRP A 60 5.70 0.94 0.97
N HIS A 61 6.88 0.78 1.57
CA HIS A 61 8.00 1.71 1.42
C HIS A 61 8.33 2.00 -0.05
N LYS A 62 8.26 0.96 -0.88
CA LYS A 62 8.47 1.03 -2.33
C LYS A 62 7.57 2.06 -3.01
N GLU A 63 6.33 2.23 -2.57
CA GLU A 63 5.44 3.23 -3.17
C GLU A 63 5.83 4.66 -2.80
N ILE A 64 6.25 4.87 -1.56
CA ILE A 64 6.76 6.16 -1.09
C ILE A 64 8.05 6.50 -1.84
N LEU A 65 8.97 5.54 -2.01
CA LEU A 65 10.17 5.70 -2.84
C LEU A 65 9.82 6.07 -4.29
N ILE A 66 8.80 5.44 -4.88
CA ILE A 66 8.31 5.83 -6.22
C ILE A 66 7.86 7.30 -6.21
N ALA A 67 7.08 7.75 -5.22
CA ALA A 67 6.65 9.14 -5.14
C ALA A 67 7.84 10.12 -5.02
N LEU A 68 8.83 9.78 -4.20
CA LEU A 68 10.06 10.57 -4.05
C LEU A 68 10.87 10.64 -5.35
N ASP A 69 10.98 9.53 -6.09
CA ASP A 69 11.64 9.48 -7.40
C ASP A 69 10.93 10.38 -8.43
N TYR A 70 9.59 10.48 -8.36
CA TYR A 70 8.78 11.41 -9.15
C TYR A 70 8.84 12.86 -8.65
N GLY A 71 9.62 13.14 -7.61
CA GLY A 71 9.82 14.48 -7.05
C GLY A 71 8.64 14.98 -6.21
N ILE A 72 7.74 14.10 -5.80
CA ILE A 72 6.63 14.43 -4.91
C ILE A 72 7.16 14.60 -3.50
N GLU A 73 6.72 15.66 -2.83
CA GLU A 73 7.06 15.88 -1.43
C GLU A 73 6.22 14.95 -0.55
N VAL A 74 6.87 14.07 0.21
CA VAL A 74 6.18 13.16 1.13
C VAL A 74 6.50 13.51 2.57
N TRP A 75 5.46 13.73 3.38
CA TRP A 75 5.55 14.00 4.82
C TRP A 75 4.92 12.87 5.64
N GLY A 76 5.48 12.59 6.81
CA GLY A 76 4.94 11.61 7.76
C GLY A 76 4.97 12.08 9.22
N ALA A 77 3.90 11.81 9.97
CA ALA A 77 3.82 12.14 11.40
C ALA A 77 2.84 11.21 12.16
N ALA A 78 2.82 11.34 13.49
CA ALA A 78 1.85 10.82 14.47
C ALA A 78 1.65 9.31 14.60
N SER A 79 1.63 8.55 13.52
CA SER A 79 1.20 7.14 13.53
C SER A 79 2.07 6.38 12.52
N MET A 80 1.48 5.55 11.66
CA MET A 80 2.21 4.87 10.58
C MET A 80 3.04 5.85 9.71
N GLY A 81 2.59 7.10 9.57
CA GLY A 81 3.35 8.14 8.89
C GLY A 81 4.70 8.45 9.53
N ALA A 82 4.77 8.54 10.87
CA ALA A 82 6.01 8.80 11.59
C ALA A 82 7.00 7.64 11.42
N LEU A 83 6.52 6.40 11.52
CA LEU A 83 7.33 5.19 11.29
C LEU A 83 7.93 5.20 9.88
N ARG A 84 7.09 5.40 8.85
CA ARG A 84 7.54 5.44 7.45
C ARG A 84 8.51 6.60 7.18
N ALA A 85 8.31 7.75 7.84
CA ALA A 85 9.24 8.86 7.75
C ALA A 85 10.61 8.51 8.34
N ALA A 86 10.66 7.89 9.53
CA ALA A 86 11.93 7.49 10.16
C ALA A 86 12.69 6.46 9.31
N GLU A 87 11.99 5.55 8.64
CA GLU A 87 12.61 4.55 7.76
C GLU A 87 13.08 5.14 6.42
N LEU A 88 12.48 6.24 5.95
CA LEU A 88 12.66 6.75 4.59
C LEU A 88 13.21 8.18 4.52
N ASP A 89 13.57 8.80 5.64
CA ASP A 89 14.09 10.17 5.65
C ASP A 89 15.44 10.29 4.95
N VAL A 90 16.29 9.27 5.05
CA VAL A 90 17.55 9.14 4.30
C VAL A 90 17.33 9.11 2.77
N PHE A 91 16.12 8.78 2.31
CA PHE A 91 15.74 8.79 0.90
C PHE A 91 14.95 10.06 0.51
N GLY A 92 14.66 10.96 1.44
CA GLY A 92 14.02 12.26 1.20
C GLY A 92 12.58 12.40 1.67
N MET A 93 11.98 11.38 2.31
CA MET A 93 10.73 11.56 3.05
C MET A 93 10.97 12.50 4.24
N ARG A 94 9.99 13.33 4.59
CA ARG A 94 10.14 14.29 5.70
C ARG A 94 9.31 13.85 6.88
N GLY A 95 9.95 13.64 8.03
CA GLY A 95 9.26 13.40 9.27
C GLY A 95 8.95 14.67 10.05
N TYR A 96 7.92 14.61 10.88
CA TYR A 96 7.54 15.71 11.76
C TYR A 96 6.93 15.18 13.06
N GLY A 97 7.23 15.86 14.17
CA GLY A 97 6.62 15.61 15.47
C GLY A 97 7.44 14.69 16.37
N HIS A 98 6.99 14.58 17.61
CA HIS A 98 7.68 13.83 18.65
C HIS A 98 7.85 12.36 18.28
N ILE A 99 6.81 11.73 17.72
CA ILE A 99 6.83 10.28 17.44
C ILE A 99 7.85 9.96 16.35
N TYR A 100 7.96 10.82 15.32
CA TYR A 100 9.00 10.66 14.28
C TYR A 100 10.40 10.77 14.87
N GLU A 101 10.68 11.79 15.68
CA GLU A 101 12.03 11.99 16.25
C GLU A 101 12.45 10.80 17.12
N ARG A 102 11.50 10.22 17.89
CA ARG A 102 11.77 9.03 18.71
C ARG A 102 12.15 7.80 17.87
N TYR A 103 11.40 7.52 16.78
CA TYR A 103 11.77 6.44 15.86
C TYR A 103 13.10 6.71 15.17
N LYS A 104 13.32 7.94 14.68
CA LYS A 104 14.56 8.34 14.01
C LYS A 104 15.80 8.15 14.88
N ASN A 105 15.68 8.47 16.17
CA ASN A 105 16.77 8.34 17.13
C ASN A 105 16.92 6.91 17.69
N ASN A 106 16.13 5.94 17.20
CA ASN A 106 16.06 4.57 17.72
C ASN A 106 15.70 4.50 19.21
N GLU A 107 14.94 5.48 19.71
CA GLU A 107 14.36 5.45 21.05
C GLU A 107 13.10 4.56 21.08
N LEU A 108 12.51 4.31 19.91
CA LEU A 108 11.40 3.39 19.67
C LEU A 108 11.73 2.49 18.48
N ASP A 109 11.35 1.22 18.55
CA ASP A 109 11.48 0.24 17.47
C ASP A 109 10.20 -0.58 17.23
N GLY A 110 9.28 -0.62 18.20
CA GLY A 110 8.04 -1.39 18.13
C GLY A 110 6.91 -0.73 17.35
N ASP A 111 6.23 -1.51 16.51
CA ASP A 111 4.99 -1.10 15.84
C ASP A 111 3.83 -0.84 16.83
N ASP A 112 3.86 -1.51 17.99
CA ASP A 112 2.85 -1.42 19.05
C ASP A 112 2.86 -0.07 19.81
N GLU A 113 3.90 0.74 19.60
CA GLU A 113 3.99 2.12 20.08
C GLU A 113 2.89 2.99 19.46
N VAL A 114 2.61 2.81 18.16
CA VAL A 114 1.61 3.60 17.41
C VAL A 114 0.37 2.81 17.00
N ALA A 115 0.45 1.48 16.96
CA ALA A 115 -0.65 0.62 16.56
C ALA A 115 -1.81 0.62 17.58
N ILE A 116 -3.02 0.63 17.05
CA ILE A 116 -4.28 0.61 17.80
C ILE A 116 -5.28 -0.30 17.08
N ALA A 117 -6.27 -0.81 17.82
CA ALA A 117 -7.52 -1.24 17.22
C ALA A 117 -8.50 -0.06 17.20
N TYR A 118 -9.28 0.02 16.13
CA TYR A 118 -10.27 1.07 15.93
C TYR A 118 -11.51 0.50 15.24
N SER A 119 -12.69 0.95 15.69
CA SER A 119 -13.95 0.66 15.02
C SER A 119 -14.63 1.94 14.54
N LYS A 120 -14.90 1.99 13.23
CA LYS A 120 -15.60 3.12 12.59
C LYS A 120 -17.04 3.29 13.08
N TYR A 121 -17.64 2.24 13.65
CA TYR A 121 -19.06 2.24 14.03
C TYR A 121 -19.32 3.00 15.34
N ASN A 122 -18.47 2.80 16.34
CA ASN A 122 -18.59 3.39 17.68
C ASN A 122 -17.50 4.44 17.96
N GLN A 123 -16.54 4.62 17.04
CA GLN A 123 -15.38 5.50 17.21
C GLN A 123 -14.45 5.10 18.37
N ASP A 124 -14.59 3.89 18.91
CA ASP A 124 -13.74 3.39 19.98
C ASP A 124 -12.35 3.06 19.43
N GLN A 125 -11.32 3.45 20.18
CA GLN A 125 -9.92 3.24 19.88
C GLN A 125 -9.19 2.70 21.11
N THR A 126 -8.29 1.75 20.91
CA THR A 126 -7.34 1.37 21.98
C THR A 126 -6.24 2.40 22.13
N ILE A 127 -5.53 2.32 23.25
CA ILE A 127 -4.52 3.29 23.64
C ILE A 127 -3.18 2.90 23.00
N PRO A 128 -2.54 3.79 22.24
CA PRO A 128 -1.18 3.55 21.73
C PRO A 128 -0.18 3.68 22.88
N LEU A 129 0.87 2.85 22.89
CA LEU A 129 1.83 2.81 24.00
C LEU A 129 2.62 4.12 24.11
N ILE A 130 2.86 4.79 22.98
CA ILE A 130 3.59 6.07 22.95
C ILE A 130 2.88 7.18 23.73
N ASN A 131 1.54 7.19 23.74
CA ASN A 131 0.78 8.17 24.52
C ASN A 131 0.97 7.92 26.02
N VAL A 132 1.02 6.65 26.46
CA VAL A 132 1.32 6.30 27.86
C VAL A 132 2.76 6.67 28.21
N ARG A 133 3.72 6.33 27.35
CA ARG A 133 5.14 6.64 27.53
C ARG A 133 5.38 8.14 27.73
N LEU A 134 4.85 8.97 26.83
CA LEU A 134 5.05 10.41 26.92
C LEU A 134 4.22 11.03 28.05
N THR A 135 3.10 10.41 28.45
CA THR A 135 2.41 10.78 29.70
C THR A 135 3.31 10.54 30.92
N PHE A 136 4.00 9.40 30.98
CA PHE A 136 4.93 9.09 32.07
C PHE A 136 6.10 10.06 32.17
N GLU A 137 6.68 10.44 31.05
CA GLU A 137 7.74 11.44 31.02
C GLU A 137 7.25 12.79 31.55
N ARG A 138 6.04 13.21 31.15
CA ARG A 138 5.45 14.48 31.57
C ARG A 138 5.21 14.56 33.09
N ILE A 139 4.77 13.47 33.71
CA ILE A 139 4.52 13.41 35.16
C ILE A 139 5.71 12.87 35.96
N ASN A 140 6.84 12.59 35.28
CA ASN A 140 8.10 12.11 35.85
C ASN A 140 7.94 10.86 36.73
N VAL A 141 7.27 9.82 36.20
CA VAL A 141 7.08 8.54 36.92
C VAL A 141 8.44 7.86 37.16
N PRO A 142 8.72 7.40 38.40
CA PRO A 142 9.92 6.60 38.67
C PRO A 142 9.84 5.22 37.99
N ASN A 143 10.96 4.79 37.40
CA ASN A 143 11.09 3.49 36.71
C ASN A 143 10.02 3.24 35.61
N PRO A 144 9.83 4.17 34.64
CA PRO A 144 8.74 4.10 33.68
C PRO A 144 8.85 2.86 32.76
N GLU A 145 10.05 2.42 32.41
CA GLU A 145 10.23 1.27 31.50
C GLU A 145 9.68 -0.04 32.06
N ALA A 146 9.91 -0.34 33.35
CA ALA A 146 9.38 -1.57 33.96
C ALA A 146 7.83 -1.60 33.95
N ILE A 147 7.21 -0.41 34.07
CA ILE A 147 5.76 -0.26 34.02
C ILE A 147 5.26 -0.36 32.58
N LEU A 148 5.95 0.29 31.63
CA LEU A 148 5.64 0.22 30.20
C LEU A 148 5.75 -1.21 29.69
N ASP A 149 6.75 -1.98 30.09
CA ASP A 149 6.88 -3.39 29.74
C ASP A 149 5.70 -4.23 30.24
N SER A 150 5.20 -3.94 31.45
CA SER A 150 3.98 -4.58 31.96
C SER A 150 2.76 -4.26 31.10
N ILE A 151 2.59 -2.99 30.70
CA ILE A 151 1.50 -2.55 29.82
C ILE A 151 1.66 -3.14 28.41
N ARG A 152 2.89 -3.25 27.91
CA ARG A 152 3.26 -3.82 26.60
C ARG A 152 2.81 -5.27 26.45
N THR A 153 2.71 -6.03 27.56
CA THR A 153 2.14 -7.39 27.53
C THR A 153 0.67 -7.46 27.13
N ILE A 154 -0.06 -6.33 27.20
CA ILE A 154 -1.41 -6.23 26.64
C ILE A 154 -1.27 -6.01 25.14
N PHE A 155 -1.75 -6.96 24.35
CA PHE A 155 -1.78 -6.84 22.89
C PHE A 155 -2.46 -5.52 22.48
N PHE A 156 -1.89 -4.79 21.51
CA PHE A 156 -2.32 -3.43 21.19
C PHE A 156 -3.82 -3.32 20.89
N ALA A 157 -4.43 -4.37 20.31
CA ALA A 157 -5.85 -4.41 19.99
C ALA A 157 -6.77 -4.57 21.22
N GLU A 158 -6.21 -4.87 22.38
CA GLU A 158 -6.90 -5.02 23.66
C GLU A 158 -6.47 -3.96 24.70
N ARG A 159 -5.61 -3.00 24.32
CA ARG A 159 -5.06 -2.00 25.24
C ARG A 159 -6.07 -0.90 25.58
N THR A 160 -7.07 -1.23 26.38
CA THR A 160 -8.07 -0.28 26.91
C THR A 160 -7.69 0.21 28.31
N TRP A 161 -8.33 1.28 28.78
CA TRP A 161 -8.12 1.79 30.14
C TRP A 161 -8.43 0.72 31.20
N GLU A 162 -9.45 -0.10 31.00
CA GLU A 162 -9.83 -1.20 31.91
C GLU A 162 -8.73 -2.26 31.99
N ASN A 163 -8.10 -2.60 30.85
CA ASN A 163 -7.01 -3.57 30.82
C ASN A 163 -5.71 -2.98 31.40
N ILE A 164 -5.44 -1.70 31.17
CA ILE A 164 -4.30 -1.00 31.80
C ILE A 164 -4.48 -0.94 33.32
N ALA A 165 -5.68 -0.62 33.82
CA ALA A 165 -5.97 -0.56 35.25
C ALA A 165 -5.67 -1.88 35.98
N ARG A 166 -5.87 -3.02 35.32
CA ARG A 166 -5.55 -4.35 35.88
C ARG A 166 -4.06 -4.61 36.05
N ARG A 167 -3.19 -3.81 35.41
CA ARG A 167 -1.72 -3.96 35.46
C ARG A 167 -1.05 -2.98 36.42
N LEU A 168 -1.78 -1.95 36.88
CA LEU A 168 -1.21 -0.84 37.62
C LEU A 168 -1.85 -0.70 39.01
N PRO A 169 -1.12 -0.20 40.01
CA PRO A 169 -1.73 0.31 41.24
C PRO A 169 -2.74 1.43 40.93
N ASN A 170 -3.85 1.48 41.66
CA ASN A 170 -4.93 2.45 41.42
C ASN A 170 -4.44 3.91 41.37
N GLU A 171 -3.58 4.30 42.31
CA GLU A 171 -3.02 5.67 42.36
C GLU A 171 -2.26 6.05 41.08
N LEU A 172 -1.47 5.12 40.54
CA LEU A 172 -0.72 5.35 39.31
C LEU A 172 -1.63 5.36 38.09
N TYR A 173 -2.62 4.46 38.02
CA TYR A 173 -3.63 4.48 36.95
C TYR A 173 -4.40 5.81 36.92
N ASP A 174 -4.88 6.29 38.06
CA ASP A 174 -5.61 7.56 38.17
C ASP A 174 -4.71 8.75 37.76
N LEU A 175 -3.44 8.72 38.14
CA LEU A 175 -2.46 9.74 37.76
C LEU A 175 -2.22 9.78 36.24
N ILE A 176 -2.00 8.63 35.60
CA ILE A 176 -1.83 8.56 34.13
C ILE A 176 -3.10 9.02 33.43
N LYS A 177 -4.27 8.52 33.86
CA LYS A 177 -5.54 8.81 33.19
C LYS A 177 -5.90 10.30 33.27
N SER A 178 -5.60 10.95 34.39
CA SER A 178 -5.83 12.39 34.57
C SER A 178 -4.84 13.28 33.80
N HIS A 179 -3.63 12.78 33.50
CA HIS A 179 -2.59 13.51 32.78
C HIS A 179 -2.36 13.00 31.36
N TYR A 180 -3.24 12.13 30.86
CA TYR A 180 -3.09 11.48 29.57
C TYR A 180 -2.91 12.50 28.45
N ILE A 181 -1.86 12.30 27.66
CA ILE A 181 -1.61 13.11 26.47
C ILE A 181 -1.83 12.27 25.21
N ASP A 182 -2.49 12.89 24.23
CA ASP A 182 -2.68 12.29 22.92
C ASP A 182 -1.65 12.86 21.94
N VAL A 183 -0.44 12.30 21.99
CA VAL A 183 0.68 12.79 21.19
C VAL A 183 0.47 12.54 19.71
N LYS A 184 -0.24 11.46 19.34
CA LYS A 184 -0.66 11.25 17.95
C LYS A 184 -1.48 12.43 17.45
N LYS A 185 -2.44 12.90 18.25
CA LYS A 185 -3.24 14.08 17.93
C LYS A 185 -2.41 15.35 17.87
N GLU A 186 -1.50 15.56 18.82
CA GLU A 186 -0.63 16.75 18.87
C GLU A 186 0.31 16.82 17.66
N ASP A 187 0.97 15.72 17.29
CA ASP A 187 1.85 15.63 16.12
C ASP A 187 1.08 15.87 14.82
N ALA A 188 -0.09 15.24 14.66
CA ALA A 188 -0.93 15.42 13.48
C ALA A 188 -1.36 16.89 13.32
N LYS A 189 -1.83 17.53 14.40
CA LYS A 189 -2.22 18.95 14.39
C LYS A 189 -1.03 19.85 14.04
N SER A 190 0.12 19.58 14.65
CA SER A 190 1.31 20.41 14.49
C SER A 190 1.85 20.33 13.05
N LEU A 191 1.89 19.14 12.44
CA LEU A 191 2.29 18.99 11.04
C LEU A 191 1.31 19.72 10.10
N LEU A 192 0.00 19.53 10.27
CA LEU A 192 -0.99 20.18 9.40
C LEU A 192 -0.92 21.71 9.52
N HIS A 193 -0.81 22.24 10.73
CA HIS A 193 -0.64 23.67 10.96
C HIS A 193 0.65 24.20 10.32
N TYR A 194 1.76 23.47 10.44
CA TYR A 194 3.02 23.81 9.80
C TYR A 194 2.89 23.84 8.28
N LEU A 195 2.32 22.79 7.67
CA LEU A 195 2.20 22.68 6.21
C LEU A 195 1.25 23.70 5.58
N ASN A 196 0.24 24.16 6.31
CA ASN A 196 -0.64 25.24 5.86
C ASN A 196 0.13 26.56 5.62
N GLN A 197 1.32 26.71 6.21
CA GLN A 197 2.20 27.88 6.04
C GLN A 197 3.31 27.63 5.02
N GLN A 198 3.43 26.42 4.48
CA GLN A 198 4.50 26.05 3.55
C GLN A 198 3.98 25.99 2.11
N PRO A 199 4.65 26.67 1.16
CA PRO A 199 4.27 26.57 -0.25
C PRO A 199 4.42 25.12 -0.72
N VAL A 200 3.50 24.66 -1.57
CA VAL A 200 3.66 23.39 -2.27
C VAL A 200 4.81 23.55 -3.27
N PRO A 201 5.74 22.58 -3.39
CA PRO A 201 6.87 22.70 -4.29
C PRO A 201 6.42 22.95 -5.73
N ASN A 202 6.88 24.06 -6.29
CA ASN A 202 6.56 24.46 -7.65
C ASN A 202 7.48 23.81 -8.70
N LYS A 203 8.18 22.72 -8.32
CA LYS A 203 8.95 21.94 -9.30
C LYS A 203 7.94 21.44 -10.32
N ASN A 204 8.05 21.96 -11.54
CA ASN A 204 7.38 21.36 -12.68
C ASN A 204 7.72 19.88 -12.62
N MET A 205 6.69 19.07 -12.41
CA MET A 205 6.77 17.62 -12.43
C MET A 205 7.28 17.27 -13.82
N VAL A 206 8.60 17.19 -13.99
CA VAL A 206 9.15 16.67 -15.23
C VAL A 206 9.09 15.16 -15.10
N LEU A 207 7.85 14.64 -15.09
CA LEU A 207 7.48 13.23 -15.23
C LEU A 207 8.24 12.57 -16.41
N ASN A 208 8.78 13.40 -17.31
CA ASN A 208 9.47 13.03 -18.53
C ASN A 208 11.01 12.99 -18.49
N THR A 209 11.71 13.29 -17.38
CA THR A 209 13.20 13.40 -17.47
C THR A 209 13.98 12.13 -17.20
N ASN A 210 13.48 11.19 -16.41
CA ASN A 210 14.17 9.91 -16.20
C ASN A 210 13.16 8.77 -16.22
N LYS A 211 13.26 7.89 -17.22
CA LYS A 211 12.55 6.60 -17.17
C LYS A 211 13.01 5.86 -15.92
N ARG A 212 12.11 5.62 -14.99
CA ARG A 212 12.38 4.80 -13.81
C ARG A 212 12.39 3.34 -14.23
N GLU A 213 13.43 2.61 -13.83
CA GLU A 213 13.42 1.16 -13.92
C GLU A 213 12.66 0.58 -12.73
N PHE A 214 11.49 -0.01 -13.01
CA PHE A 214 10.68 -0.66 -11.99
C PHE A 214 11.19 -2.07 -11.72
N THR A 215 11.37 -2.39 -10.44
CA THR A 215 11.59 -3.77 -9.99
C THR A 215 10.35 -4.63 -10.22
N LEU A 216 10.50 -5.97 -10.25
CA LEU A 216 9.39 -6.90 -10.46
C LEU A 216 8.23 -6.66 -9.46
N PHE A 217 8.55 -6.40 -8.20
CA PHE A 217 7.56 -6.12 -7.16
C PHE A 217 6.77 -4.83 -7.43
N GLU A 218 7.43 -3.79 -7.92
CA GLU A 218 6.78 -2.52 -8.24
C GLU A 218 5.91 -2.66 -9.49
N LYS A 219 6.35 -3.42 -10.49
CA LYS A 219 5.53 -3.75 -11.67
C LYS A 219 4.24 -4.46 -11.26
N LYS A 220 4.33 -5.51 -10.43
CA LYS A 220 3.15 -6.22 -9.88
C LYS A 220 2.24 -5.29 -9.06
N LEU A 221 2.83 -4.38 -8.29
CA LEU A 221 2.08 -3.41 -7.49
C LEU A 221 1.31 -2.42 -8.38
N ILE A 222 1.94 -1.90 -9.43
CA ILE A 222 1.29 -1.01 -10.41
C ILE A 222 0.12 -1.74 -11.09
N GLU A 223 0.32 -2.99 -11.53
CA GLU A 223 -0.74 -3.80 -12.18
C GLU A 223 -1.89 -4.17 -11.26
N SER A 224 -1.62 -4.43 -9.98
CA SER A 224 -2.67 -4.69 -9.00
C SER A 224 -3.42 -3.42 -8.58
N THR A 225 -2.78 -2.25 -8.72
CA THR A 225 -3.37 -0.95 -8.36
C THR A 225 -4.19 -0.33 -9.50
N PHE A 226 -3.71 -0.44 -10.74
CA PHE A 226 -4.35 0.16 -11.91
C PHE A 226 -4.89 -0.89 -12.86
N SER A 227 -6.05 -0.61 -13.47
CA SER A 227 -6.50 -1.39 -14.63
C SER A 227 -5.46 -1.31 -15.74
N PRO A 228 -5.14 -2.42 -16.42
CA PRO A 228 -4.00 -2.40 -17.34
C PRO A 228 -4.23 -1.55 -18.60
N ASP A 229 -3.34 -0.59 -18.86
CA ASP A 229 -3.46 0.36 -19.98
C ASP A 229 -3.10 -0.24 -21.36
N TRP A 230 -2.60 -1.49 -21.42
CA TRP A 230 -2.19 -2.18 -22.66
C TRP A 230 -3.34 -2.65 -23.57
N LEU A 231 -4.60 -2.27 -23.31
CA LEU A 231 -5.71 -2.33 -24.29
C LEU A 231 -5.49 -1.47 -25.55
N ARG A 232 -4.32 -0.80 -25.66
CA ARG A 232 -3.92 0.15 -26.70
C ARG A 232 -2.69 -0.30 -27.53
N VAL A 233 -2.43 -1.61 -27.69
CA VAL A 233 -1.40 -2.08 -28.65
C VAL A 233 -1.89 -1.90 -30.11
N PRO A 234 -1.01 -1.62 -31.09
CA PRO A 234 -1.41 -1.44 -32.49
C PRO A 234 -2.14 -2.66 -33.06
N LYS A 235 -3.13 -2.39 -33.92
CA LYS A 235 -3.84 -3.43 -34.69
C LYS A 235 -2.84 -4.11 -35.63
N PHE A 236 -2.55 -5.39 -35.41
CA PHE A 236 -1.85 -6.21 -36.39
C PHE A 236 -2.83 -6.86 -37.39
N GLN A 237 -2.32 -7.13 -38.59
CA GLN A 237 -3.07 -7.68 -39.71
C GLN A 237 -3.69 -9.04 -39.39
N GLN A 238 -4.86 -9.25 -39.97
CA GLN A 238 -5.70 -10.44 -39.83
C GLN A 238 -4.96 -11.68 -40.33
N ALA A 239 -4.59 -12.58 -39.42
CA ALA A 239 -4.21 -13.94 -39.78
C ALA A 239 -5.32 -14.89 -39.31
N GLU A 240 -5.80 -15.73 -40.23
CA GLU A 240 -6.78 -16.80 -39.99
C GLU A 240 -6.13 -18.00 -39.27
N ASP A 241 -5.44 -17.74 -38.17
CA ASP A 241 -4.88 -18.81 -37.33
C ASP A 241 -5.90 -19.20 -36.26
N THR A 242 -6.57 -20.35 -36.48
CA THR A 242 -7.58 -20.91 -35.59
C THR A 242 -6.99 -21.36 -34.25
N THR A 243 -5.74 -21.81 -34.22
CA THR A 243 -5.06 -22.29 -33.02
C THR A 243 -4.73 -21.15 -32.07
N HIS A 244 -4.13 -20.06 -32.55
CA HIS A 244 -3.86 -18.87 -31.71
C HIS A 244 -5.15 -18.20 -31.25
N MET A 245 -6.23 -18.27 -32.03
CA MET A 245 -7.54 -17.75 -31.64
C MET A 245 -8.17 -18.55 -30.47
N GLN A 246 -8.00 -19.87 -30.47
CA GLN A 246 -8.43 -20.73 -29.37
C GLN A 246 -7.60 -20.45 -28.10
N ARG A 247 -6.27 -20.38 -28.22
CA ARG A 247 -5.36 -20.02 -27.12
C ARG A 247 -5.69 -18.65 -26.53
N ALA A 248 -5.91 -17.64 -27.39
CA ALA A 248 -6.34 -16.31 -26.98
C ALA A 248 -7.66 -16.35 -26.19
N THR A 249 -8.63 -17.15 -26.64
CA THR A 249 -9.91 -17.32 -25.93
C THR A 249 -9.70 -17.94 -24.54
N CYS A 250 -8.79 -18.90 -24.40
CA CYS A 250 -8.46 -19.50 -23.11
C CYS A 250 -7.79 -18.49 -22.17
N ILE A 251 -6.86 -17.66 -22.67
CA ILE A 251 -6.24 -16.58 -21.88
C ILE A 251 -7.28 -15.55 -21.41
N LEU A 252 -8.23 -15.16 -22.27
CA LEU A 252 -9.30 -14.24 -21.88
C LEU A 252 -10.16 -14.80 -20.75
N LYS A 253 -10.51 -16.10 -20.83
CA LYS A 253 -11.23 -16.81 -19.76
C LYS A 253 -10.40 -16.89 -18.47
N LEU A 254 -9.11 -17.21 -18.57
CA LEU A 254 -8.20 -17.31 -17.43
C LEU A 254 -8.12 -15.97 -16.69
N LEU A 255 -7.94 -14.88 -17.42
CA LEU A 255 -7.77 -13.53 -16.87
C LEU A 255 -9.09 -12.76 -16.63
N ALA A 256 -10.25 -13.41 -16.80
CA ALA A 256 -11.58 -12.76 -16.69
C ALA A 256 -11.76 -11.52 -17.60
N ILE A 257 -11.15 -11.51 -18.79
CA ILE A 257 -11.24 -10.40 -19.73
C ILE A 257 -12.42 -10.62 -20.69
N PRO A 258 -13.26 -9.59 -20.96
CA PRO A 258 -14.39 -9.72 -21.89
C PRO A 258 -13.97 -10.22 -23.27
N ALA A 259 -14.68 -11.23 -23.79
CA ALA A 259 -14.37 -11.92 -25.05
C ALA A 259 -14.77 -11.14 -26.32
N THR A 260 -14.51 -9.84 -26.34
CA THR A 260 -14.81 -8.97 -27.50
C THR A 260 -13.95 -9.32 -28.70
N LYS A 261 -14.41 -9.01 -29.92
CA LYS A 261 -13.61 -9.20 -31.15
C LYS A 261 -12.24 -8.51 -31.03
N LYS A 262 -12.20 -7.29 -30.47
CA LYS A 262 -10.96 -6.54 -30.23
C LYS A 262 -9.99 -7.32 -29.33
N ASN A 263 -10.46 -7.81 -28.19
CA ASN A 263 -9.62 -8.53 -27.22
C ASN A 263 -9.11 -9.85 -27.77
N LYS A 264 -9.96 -10.61 -28.47
CA LYS A 264 -9.56 -11.87 -29.12
C LYS A 264 -8.40 -11.69 -30.11
N HIS A 265 -8.52 -10.72 -31.02
CA HIS A 265 -7.47 -10.44 -32.01
C HIS A 265 -6.19 -9.88 -31.37
N HIS A 266 -6.33 -9.06 -30.31
CA HIS A 266 -5.19 -8.55 -29.56
C HIS A 266 -4.37 -9.69 -28.96
N TYR A 267 -5.00 -10.60 -28.22
CA TYR A 267 -4.30 -11.73 -27.59
C TYR A 267 -3.78 -12.74 -28.59
N GLN A 268 -4.47 -12.97 -29.70
CA GLN A 268 -3.96 -13.77 -30.81
C GLN A 268 -2.65 -13.19 -31.35
N SER A 269 -2.61 -11.87 -31.59
CA SER A 269 -1.42 -11.16 -32.08
C SER A 269 -0.26 -11.24 -31.09
N VAL A 270 -0.54 -11.09 -29.79
CA VAL A 270 0.47 -11.23 -28.73
C VAL A 270 1.05 -12.64 -28.72
N LEU A 271 0.21 -13.69 -28.73
CA LEU A 271 0.67 -15.08 -28.74
C LEU A 271 1.55 -15.38 -29.95
N LEU A 272 1.22 -14.85 -31.14
CA LEU A 272 2.05 -14.97 -32.34
C LEU A 272 3.44 -14.34 -32.18
N ILE A 273 3.56 -13.25 -31.41
CA ILE A 273 4.85 -12.64 -31.06
C ILE A 273 5.58 -13.53 -30.06
N LEU A 274 4.89 -14.01 -29.02
CA LEU A 274 5.48 -14.83 -27.95
C LEU A 274 6.06 -16.14 -28.46
N ASP A 275 5.43 -16.77 -29.45
CA ASP A 275 5.94 -18.01 -30.04
C ASP A 275 7.20 -17.80 -30.88
N LYS A 276 7.42 -16.57 -31.38
CA LYS A 276 8.63 -16.20 -32.13
C LYS A 276 9.80 -15.79 -31.22
N GLN A 277 9.54 -15.59 -29.94
CA GLN A 277 10.55 -15.21 -28.96
C GLN A 277 11.13 -16.45 -28.27
N PRO A 278 12.45 -16.53 -28.03
CA PRO A 278 13.07 -17.64 -27.33
C PRO A 278 12.82 -17.55 -25.82
N TYR A 279 11.58 -17.78 -25.37
CA TYR A 279 11.27 -17.92 -23.96
C TYR A 279 11.46 -19.39 -23.53
N GLY A 280 12.60 -19.68 -22.92
CA GLY A 280 12.76 -20.91 -22.13
C GLY A 280 11.94 -20.79 -20.85
N ILE A 281 11.01 -21.71 -20.63
CA ILE A 281 10.32 -21.88 -19.35
C ILE A 281 10.68 -23.28 -18.89
N THR A 282 11.33 -23.39 -17.73
CA THR A 282 11.61 -24.70 -17.14
C THR A 282 10.34 -25.27 -16.53
N GLU A 283 10.25 -26.59 -16.41
CA GLU A 283 9.12 -27.25 -15.73
C GLU A 283 8.94 -26.72 -14.29
N TYR A 284 10.05 -26.51 -13.57
CA TYR A 284 10.03 -25.94 -12.23
C TYR A 284 9.45 -24.52 -12.20
N GLU A 285 9.84 -23.68 -13.17
CA GLU A 285 9.29 -22.33 -13.27
C GLU A 285 7.79 -22.34 -13.58
N LEU A 286 7.35 -23.21 -14.49
CA LEU A 286 5.94 -23.34 -14.82
C LEU A 286 5.12 -23.74 -13.59
N ILE A 287 5.57 -24.77 -12.85
CA ILE A 287 4.93 -25.22 -11.61
C ILE A 287 4.87 -24.08 -10.60
N TYR A 288 5.98 -23.38 -10.37
CA TYR A 288 6.03 -22.27 -9.42
C TYR A 288 5.05 -21.14 -9.78
N GLN A 289 4.98 -20.75 -11.05
CA GLN A 289 4.05 -19.70 -11.50
C GLN A 289 2.58 -20.13 -11.40
N VAL A 290 2.28 -21.41 -11.59
CA VAL A 290 0.93 -21.96 -11.36
C VAL A 290 0.58 -21.92 -9.88
N GLU A 291 1.48 -22.31 -8.98
CA GLU A 291 1.25 -22.21 -7.54
C GLU A 291 1.04 -20.77 -7.08
N GLN A 292 1.87 -19.84 -7.57
CA GLN A 292 1.68 -18.40 -7.31
C GLN A 292 0.33 -17.89 -7.82
N PHE A 293 -0.08 -18.29 -9.03
CA PHE A 293 -1.40 -17.95 -9.56
C PHE A 293 -2.51 -18.46 -8.65
N ARG A 294 -2.39 -19.69 -8.14
CA ARG A 294 -3.36 -20.29 -7.22
C ARG A 294 -3.41 -19.55 -5.90
N GLU A 295 -2.27 -19.19 -5.32
CA GLU A 295 -2.18 -18.36 -4.11
C GLU A 295 -2.88 -17.01 -4.30
N GLU A 296 -2.53 -16.28 -5.37
CA GLU A 296 -3.07 -14.94 -5.68
C GLU A 296 -4.61 -14.97 -5.87
N HIS A 297 -5.18 -16.11 -6.24
CA HIS A 297 -6.63 -16.30 -6.44
C HIS A 297 -7.33 -17.09 -5.31
N ASN A 298 -6.63 -17.42 -4.22
CA ASN A 298 -7.13 -18.24 -3.12
C ASN A 298 -7.60 -19.66 -3.53
N LEU A 299 -6.90 -20.30 -4.48
CA LEU A 299 -7.21 -21.60 -5.09
C LEU A 299 -6.28 -22.73 -4.59
N LEU A 300 -5.97 -22.73 -3.29
CA LEU A 300 -4.98 -23.62 -2.68
C LEU A 300 -5.43 -25.08 -2.53
N LYS A 301 -6.73 -25.35 -2.42
CA LYS A 301 -7.25 -26.73 -2.35
C LYS A 301 -7.37 -27.32 -3.76
N GLY A 302 -6.90 -28.55 -3.98
CA GLY A 302 -6.88 -29.17 -5.31
C GLY A 302 -8.23 -29.16 -6.04
N GLU A 303 -9.32 -29.51 -5.33
CA GLU A 303 -10.68 -29.48 -5.89
C GLU A 303 -11.16 -28.07 -6.24
N SER A 304 -10.76 -27.05 -5.46
CA SER A 304 -11.17 -25.66 -5.70
C SER A 304 -10.59 -25.10 -6.99
N PHE A 305 -9.34 -25.44 -7.31
CA PHE A 305 -8.70 -25.03 -8.56
C PHE A 305 -9.34 -25.71 -9.78
N PHE A 306 -9.61 -27.02 -9.68
CA PHE A 306 -10.29 -27.76 -10.74
C PHE A 306 -11.70 -27.21 -11.03
N ASN A 307 -12.50 -26.99 -9.99
CA ASN A 307 -13.84 -26.43 -10.13
C ASN A 307 -13.80 -25.01 -10.73
N TRP A 308 -12.85 -24.18 -10.28
CA TRP A 308 -12.66 -22.84 -10.83
C TRP A 308 -12.33 -22.85 -12.34
N LEU A 309 -11.49 -23.79 -12.80
CA LEU A 309 -11.21 -23.98 -14.22
C LEU A 309 -12.45 -24.47 -14.98
N LYS A 310 -13.23 -25.37 -14.38
CA LYS A 310 -14.48 -25.89 -14.96
C LYS A 310 -15.51 -24.78 -15.16
N ASP A 311 -15.73 -23.94 -14.16
CA ASP A 311 -16.68 -22.83 -14.20
C ASP A 311 -16.34 -21.81 -15.30
N ARG A 312 -15.05 -21.72 -15.67
CA ARG A 312 -14.55 -20.86 -16.76
C ARG A 312 -14.50 -21.56 -18.11
N GLY A 313 -14.90 -22.83 -18.18
CA GLY A 313 -14.81 -23.64 -19.39
C GLY A 313 -13.37 -23.79 -19.88
N LEU A 314 -12.43 -23.98 -18.95
CA LEU A 314 -11.00 -24.20 -19.18
C LEU A 314 -10.56 -25.63 -18.88
N HIS A 315 -11.37 -26.41 -18.16
CA HIS A 315 -10.99 -27.78 -17.74
C HIS A 315 -10.70 -28.75 -18.89
N GLU A 316 -11.32 -28.56 -20.06
CA GLU A 316 -11.07 -29.36 -21.28
C GLU A 316 -9.97 -28.76 -22.17
N SER A 317 -9.40 -27.61 -21.78
CA SER A 317 -8.30 -27.00 -22.53
C SER A 317 -6.97 -27.69 -22.24
N ASN A 318 -5.98 -27.50 -23.11
CA ASN A 318 -4.61 -27.89 -22.81
C ASN A 318 -4.05 -26.96 -21.71
N LEU A 319 -4.15 -27.39 -20.45
CA LEU A 319 -3.75 -26.59 -19.28
C LEU A 319 -2.25 -26.27 -19.28
N GLU A 320 -1.41 -27.20 -19.72
CA GLU A 320 0.03 -26.97 -19.83
C GLU A 320 0.34 -25.83 -20.82
N GLN A 321 -0.29 -25.86 -22.01
CA GLN A 321 -0.15 -24.78 -22.99
C GLN A 321 -0.75 -23.47 -22.48
N LEU A 322 -1.91 -23.51 -21.80
CA LEU A 322 -2.56 -22.33 -21.23
C LEU A 322 -1.66 -21.63 -20.22
N PHE A 323 -1.07 -22.38 -19.28
CA PHE A 323 -0.19 -21.80 -18.28
C PHE A 323 1.17 -21.42 -18.85
N THR A 324 1.67 -22.14 -19.86
CA THR A 324 2.85 -21.71 -20.63
C THR A 324 2.60 -20.36 -21.30
N ASP A 325 1.45 -20.19 -21.96
CA ASP A 325 1.04 -18.94 -22.59
C ASP A 325 0.88 -17.82 -21.56
N TYR A 326 0.28 -18.13 -20.40
CA TYR A 326 0.15 -17.19 -19.28
C TYR A 326 1.52 -16.73 -18.76
N VAL A 327 2.48 -17.64 -18.58
CA VAL A 327 3.83 -17.31 -18.12
C VAL A 327 4.59 -16.50 -19.17
N LYS A 328 4.55 -16.89 -20.44
CA LYS A 328 5.15 -16.12 -21.55
C LYS A 328 4.55 -14.72 -21.62
N LEU A 329 3.23 -14.61 -21.52
CA LEU A 329 2.52 -13.33 -21.51
C LEU A 329 2.93 -12.46 -20.33
N THR A 330 3.03 -13.04 -19.14
CA THR A 330 3.45 -12.33 -17.92
C THR A 330 4.88 -11.82 -18.05
N LYS A 331 5.81 -12.66 -18.53
CA LYS A 331 7.20 -12.26 -18.84
C LYS A 331 7.27 -11.16 -19.89
N TYR A 332 6.53 -11.31 -20.99
CA TYR A 332 6.50 -10.32 -22.06
C TYR A 332 5.94 -8.99 -21.59
N ARG A 333 4.90 -8.98 -20.74
CA ARG A 333 4.37 -7.77 -20.10
C ARG A 333 5.44 -7.08 -19.26
N ILE A 334 6.14 -7.83 -18.41
CA ILE A 334 7.21 -7.32 -17.55
C ILE A 334 8.36 -6.70 -18.37
N ILE A 335 8.66 -7.25 -19.55
CA ILE A 335 9.81 -6.85 -20.39
C ILE A 335 9.45 -5.70 -21.34
N THR A 336 8.26 -5.73 -21.96
CA THR A 336 7.95 -4.85 -23.10
C THR A 336 7.08 -3.64 -22.73
N TYR A 337 6.41 -3.67 -21.57
CA TYR A 337 5.57 -2.55 -21.15
C TYR A 337 6.41 -1.47 -20.44
N ASP A 338 6.30 -0.24 -20.93
CA ASP A 338 6.87 0.91 -20.23
C ASP A 338 5.94 1.33 -19.08
N TYR A 339 6.25 0.86 -17.88
CA TYR A 339 5.46 1.12 -16.67
C TYR A 339 5.43 2.61 -16.27
N ASN A 340 6.34 3.43 -16.80
CA ASN A 340 6.28 4.88 -16.62
C ASN A 340 4.99 5.48 -17.23
N ASN A 341 4.40 4.83 -18.24
CA ASN A 341 3.16 5.29 -18.87
C ASN A 341 1.94 5.34 -17.94
N TYR A 342 1.95 4.64 -16.80
CA TYR A 342 0.84 4.75 -15.83
C TYR A 342 0.78 6.10 -15.12
N PHE A 343 1.88 6.87 -15.17
CA PHE A 343 2.08 8.13 -14.46
C PHE A 343 2.28 9.32 -15.40
N ASN A 344 2.14 9.11 -16.72
CA ASN A 344 2.27 10.13 -17.77
C ASN A 344 0.93 10.73 -18.19
#